data_AF-A0A1I0B534-F1
#
_entry.id   AF-A0A1I0B534-F1
#
_cell.length_a   1.000
_cell.length_b   1.000
_cell.length_c   1.000
_cell.angle_alpha   90.00
_cell.angle_beta   90.00
_cell.angle_gamma   90.00
#
_symmetry.space_group_name_H-M   'P 1'
#
loop_
_entity.id
_entity.type
_entity.pdbx_description
1 polymer ?
#
loop_
_entity_poly.entity_id
_entity_poly.type
_entity_poly.pdbx_seq_one_letter_code
_entity_poly.pdbx_strand_id
1 'polypeptide(L)'
;MAAGGDSSLALRADGTVWTWGTNGLSQLGDGSQEARPTPRQVPGVKNATALAAGWNHVLVQLQDGTLWGWGNNADGQVGDGSAPIHPSPFVVPLP
;
A
#
# COMPACT_ATOMS: atom_id res chain seq x y z
N MET A 1 7.41 6.59 9.42
CA MET A 1 6.47 5.48 9.67
C MET A 1 5.07 6.02 9.48
N ALA A 2 4.22 5.28 8.80
CA ALA A 2 2.79 5.55 8.72
C ALA A 2 2.05 4.32 9.26
N ALA A 3 0.95 4.52 9.96
CA ALA A 3 0.13 3.44 10.52
C ALA A 3 -1.29 3.58 9.98
N GLY A 4 -1.85 2.46 9.52
CA GLY A 4 -3.22 2.34 9.05
C GLY A 4 -3.92 1.27 9.86
N GLY A 5 -4.84 1.66 10.75
CA GLY A 5 -5.46 0.73 11.70
C GLY A 5 -4.41 -0.04 12.51
N ASP A 6 -4.48 -1.37 12.46
CA ASP A 6 -3.57 -2.32 13.11
C ASP A 6 -2.42 -2.81 12.19
N SER A 7 -2.16 -2.08 11.10
CA SER A 7 -1.04 -2.32 10.19
C SER A 7 0.02 -1.22 10.27
N SER A 8 1.26 -1.59 10.02
CA SER A 8 2.43 -0.72 10.10
C SER A 8 3.18 -0.72 8.77
N LEU A 9 3.71 0.45 8.40
CA LEU A 9 4.46 0.63 7.17
C LEU A 9 5.77 1.39 7.38
N ALA A 10 6.80 0.95 6.67
CA ALA A 10 8.10 1.62 6.62
C ALA A 10 8.57 1.82 5.19
N LEU A 11 9.00 3.06 4.90
CA LEU A 11 9.79 3.40 3.73
C LEU A 11 11.26 3.39 4.13
N ARG A 12 12.08 2.56 3.46
CA ARG A 12 13.52 2.50 3.65
C ARG A 12 14.24 3.50 2.73
N ALA A 13 15.46 3.87 3.11
CA ALA A 13 16.30 4.79 2.32
C ALA A 13 16.66 4.27 0.92
N ASP A 14 16.54 2.95 0.68
CA ASP A 14 16.73 2.32 -0.64
C ASP A 14 15.46 2.39 -1.52
N GLY A 15 14.42 3.10 -1.08
CA GLY A 15 13.16 3.27 -1.81
C GLY A 15 12.24 2.04 -1.75
N THR A 16 12.51 1.07 -0.89
CA THR A 16 11.62 -0.09 -0.67
C THR A 16 10.58 0.20 0.40
N VAL A 17 9.36 -0.34 0.21
CA VAL A 17 8.27 -0.26 1.20
C VAL A 17 8.08 -1.62 1.87
N TRP A 18 7.91 -1.60 3.18
CA TRP A 18 7.73 -2.77 4.04
C TRP A 18 6.45 -2.63 4.85
N THR A 19 5.70 -3.72 4.97
CA THR A 19 4.40 -3.77 5.66
C THR A 19 4.31 -4.96 6.61
N TRP A 20 3.59 -4.79 7.72
CA TRP A 20 3.24 -5.85 8.67
C TRP A 20 1.99 -5.47 9.48
N GLY A 21 1.45 -6.41 10.24
CA GLY A 21 0.23 -6.27 11.03
C GLY A 21 -0.97 -6.93 10.34
N THR A 22 -2.16 -6.35 10.53
CA THR A 22 -3.40 -6.86 9.95
C THR A 22 -3.44 -6.72 8.43
N ASN A 23 -4.13 -7.65 7.76
CA ASN A 23 -4.22 -7.68 6.30
C ASN A 23 -5.61 -8.07 5.77
N GLY A 24 -6.66 -8.02 6.60
CA GLY A 24 -8.00 -8.49 6.19
C GLY A 24 -8.61 -7.74 5.00
N LEU A 25 -8.09 -6.54 4.70
CA LEU A 25 -8.47 -5.73 3.54
C LEU A 25 -7.29 -5.49 2.59
N SER A 26 -6.35 -6.43 2.58
CA SER A 26 -5.15 -6.44 1.73
C SER A 26 -4.25 -5.20 1.85
N GLN A 27 -4.29 -4.51 2.99
CA GLN A 27 -3.47 -3.32 3.24
C GLN A 27 -1.94 -3.60 3.24
N LEU A 28 -1.52 -4.86 3.31
CA LEU A 28 -0.09 -5.21 3.20
C LEU A 28 0.40 -5.25 1.73
N GLY A 29 -0.49 -5.33 0.74
CA GLY A 29 -0.13 -5.23 -0.69
C GLY A 29 0.67 -6.41 -1.24
N ASP A 30 0.59 -7.60 -0.63
CA ASP A 30 1.37 -8.77 -1.03
C ASP A 30 0.57 -9.83 -1.80
N GLY A 31 -0.60 -9.45 -2.32
CA GLY A 31 -1.51 -10.34 -3.03
C GLY A 31 -2.38 -11.22 -2.12
N SER A 32 -2.24 -11.09 -0.79
CA SER A 32 -2.98 -11.89 0.19
C SER A 32 -3.88 -11.05 1.09
N GLN A 33 -4.68 -11.72 1.93
CA GLN A 33 -5.41 -11.13 3.05
C GLN A 33 -4.89 -11.65 4.41
N GLU A 34 -3.75 -12.33 4.40
CA GLU A 34 -3.17 -12.95 5.59
C GLU A 34 -2.37 -11.94 6.40
N ALA A 35 -2.66 -11.85 7.70
CA ALA A 35 -1.92 -10.99 8.60
C ALA A 35 -0.46 -11.45 8.73
N ARG A 36 0.46 -10.51 8.96
CA ARG A 36 1.89 -10.80 9.12
C ARG A 36 2.44 -10.18 10.39
N PRO A 37 2.97 -10.97 11.34
CA PRO A 37 3.54 -10.40 12.56
C PRO A 37 4.92 -9.78 12.36
N THR A 38 5.54 -9.96 11.19
CA THR A 38 6.88 -9.47 10.87
C THR A 38 6.90 -8.66 9.58
N PRO A 39 7.79 -7.64 9.46
CA PRO A 39 7.94 -6.86 8.24
C PRO A 39 8.21 -7.72 7.01
N ARG A 40 7.45 -7.48 5.95
CA ARG A 40 7.71 -8.03 4.62
C ARG A 40 7.79 -6.89 3.59
N GLN A 41 8.74 -6.99 2.67
CA GLN A 41 8.81 -6.06 1.55
C GLN A 41 7.57 -6.23 0.66
N VAL A 42 6.95 -5.11 0.30
CA VAL A 42 5.85 -5.08 -0.67
C VAL A 42 6.40 -5.42 -2.05
N PRO A 43 5.89 -6.47 -2.72
CA PRO A 43 6.33 -6.84 -4.06
C PRO A 43 6.11 -5.72 -5.08
N GLY A 44 7.10 -5.51 -5.96
CA GLY A 44 6.98 -4.56 -7.08
C GLY A 44 7.24 -3.09 -6.75
N VAL A 45 7.16 -2.67 -5.49
CA VAL A 45 7.41 -1.27 -5.09
C VAL A 45 8.90 -1.03 -4.88
N LYS A 46 9.48 -0.13 -5.70
CA LYS A 46 10.88 0.31 -5.64
C LYS A 46 10.95 1.81 -5.94
N ASN A 47 12.01 2.47 -5.47
CA ASN A 47 12.23 3.91 -5.66
C ASN A 47 11.08 4.77 -5.11
N ALA A 48 10.43 4.32 -4.04
CA ALA A 48 9.41 5.11 -3.35
C ALA A 48 10.06 6.33 -2.67
N THR A 49 9.42 7.49 -2.82
CA THR A 49 9.87 8.78 -2.27
C THR A 49 8.92 9.29 -1.19
N ALA A 50 7.65 8.89 -1.24
CA ALA A 50 6.66 9.21 -0.23
C ALA A 50 5.72 8.02 0.03
N LEU A 51 5.19 7.96 1.25
CA LEU A 51 4.31 6.90 1.72
C LEU A 51 3.20 7.52 2.58
N ALA A 52 1.96 7.19 2.27
CA ALA A 52 0.79 7.57 3.05
C ALA A 52 -0.04 6.32 3.39
N ALA A 53 -0.55 6.26 4.62
CA ALA A 53 -1.42 5.18 5.07
C ALA A 53 -2.77 5.75 5.46
N GLY A 54 -3.83 5.19 4.88
CA GLY A 54 -5.18 5.31 5.42
C GLY A 54 -5.48 4.16 6.36
N TRP A 55 -6.72 4.03 6.84
CA TRP A 55 -7.08 2.97 7.79
C TRP A 55 -6.83 1.56 7.26
N ASN A 56 -7.12 1.30 5.99
CA ASN A 56 -6.97 -0.01 5.36
C ASN A 56 -6.45 0.07 3.92
N HIS A 57 -5.86 1.21 3.52
CA HIS A 57 -5.30 1.41 2.19
C HIS A 57 -3.98 2.15 2.28
N VAL A 58 -3.20 2.07 1.21
CA VAL A 58 -1.86 2.66 1.14
C VAL A 58 -1.73 3.40 -0.18
N LEU A 59 -1.08 4.55 -0.13
CA LEU A 59 -0.63 5.29 -1.30
C LEU A 59 0.88 5.49 -1.24
N VAL A 60 1.55 5.32 -2.37
CA VAL A 60 2.99 5.49 -2.53
C VAL A 60 3.26 6.34 -3.75
N GLN A 61 4.10 7.36 -3.59
CA GLN A 61 4.67 8.07 -4.72
C GLN A 61 6.04 7.47 -5.05
N LEU A 62 6.26 7.15 -6.32
CA LEU A 62 7.56 6.73 -6.83
C LEU A 62 8.36 7.91 -7.37
N GLN A 63 9.66 7.71 -7.51
CA GLN A 63 10.60 8.73 -8.01
C GLN A 63 10.28 9.19 -9.44
N ASP A 64 9.66 8.35 -10.26
CA ASP A 64 9.21 8.69 -11.62
C ASP A 64 7.94 9.57 -11.65
N GLY A 65 7.40 9.91 -10.48
CA GLY A 65 6.20 10.72 -10.33
C GLY A 65 4.90 9.91 -10.35
N THR A 66 4.94 8.60 -10.60
CA THR A 66 3.74 7.77 -10.56
C THR A 66 3.22 7.60 -9.13
N LEU A 67 1.89 7.60 -9.01
CA LEU A 67 1.20 7.27 -7.77
C LEU A 67 0.75 5.83 -7.83
N TRP A 68 1.05 5.07 -6.79
CA TRP A 68 0.63 3.68 -6.65
C TRP A 68 -0.26 3.55 -5.41
N GLY A 69 -1.19 2.60 -5.46
CA GLY A 69 -2.12 2.37 -4.37
C GLY A 69 -2.52 0.90 -4.25
N TRP A 70 -2.99 0.52 -3.06
CA TRP A 70 -3.56 -0.80 -2.77
C TRP A 70 -4.34 -0.80 -1.45
N GLY A 71 -5.00 -1.92 -1.15
CA GLY A 71 -5.81 -2.15 0.04
C GLY A 71 -7.31 -1.94 -0.20
N ASN A 72 -8.03 -1.56 0.85
CA ASN A 72 -9.47 -1.29 0.80
C ASN A 72 -9.77 -0.15 -0.18
N ASN A 73 -10.77 -0.39 -1.03
CA ASN A 73 -11.26 0.56 -2.02
C ASN A 73 -12.80 0.59 -2.05
N ALA A 74 -13.47 0.08 -1.01
CA ALA A 74 -14.93 0.02 -0.95
C ALA A 74 -15.60 1.40 -1.09
N ASP A 75 -14.90 2.47 -0.69
CA ASP A 75 -15.36 3.86 -0.81
C ASP A 75 -14.56 4.63 -1.86
N GLY A 76 -13.80 3.94 -2.72
CA GLY A 76 -12.94 4.56 -3.72
C GLY A 76 -11.66 5.18 -3.15
N GLN A 77 -11.20 4.73 -1.98
CA GLN A 77 -10.04 5.32 -1.28
C GLN A 77 -8.74 5.30 -2.09
N VAL A 78 -8.61 4.36 -3.02
CA VAL A 78 -7.42 4.25 -3.88
C VAL A 78 -7.55 5.09 -5.15
N GLY A 79 -8.76 5.54 -5.49
CA GLY A 79 -8.98 6.58 -6.51
C GLY A 79 -9.00 6.09 -7.96
N ASP A 80 -9.14 4.79 -8.20
CA ASP A 80 -9.10 4.20 -9.55
C ASP A 80 -10.47 3.88 -10.16
N GLY A 81 -11.54 4.18 -9.43
CA GLY A 81 -12.92 3.95 -9.86
C GLY A 81 -13.30 2.48 -10.03
N SER A 82 -12.52 1.54 -9.48
CA SER A 82 -12.70 0.11 -9.70
C SER A 82 -13.08 -0.67 -8.43
N ALA A 83 -12.79 -1.98 -8.43
CA ALA A 83 -13.16 -2.98 -7.43
C ALA A 83 -12.97 -2.53 -5.97
N PRO A 84 -13.73 -3.11 -5.02
CA PRO A 84 -13.72 -2.67 -3.63
C PRO A 84 -12.43 -2.99 -2.86
N ILE A 85 -11.47 -3.71 -3.47
CA ILE A 85 -10.21 -4.07 -2.84
C ILE A 85 -9.13 -4.31 -3.90
N HIS A 86 -7.90 -3.87 -3.58
CA HIS A 86 -6.72 -4.03 -4.43
C HIS A 86 -5.64 -4.79 -3.67
N PRO A 87 -5.41 -6.08 -3.97
CA PRO A 87 -4.54 -6.91 -3.13
C PRO A 87 -3.05 -6.69 -3.36
N SER A 88 -2.69 -6.02 -4.46
CA SER A 88 -1.33 -5.73 -4.86
C SER A 88 -1.22 -4.27 -5.30
N PRO A 89 -0.03 -3.65 -5.17
CA PRO A 89 0.23 -2.32 -5.69
C PRO A 89 -0.10 -2.22 -7.17
N PHE A 90 -0.83 -1.17 -7.52
CA PHE A 90 -1.12 -0.81 -8.90
C PHE A 90 -0.96 0.69 -9.10
N VAL A 91 -0.84 1.12 -10.35
CA VAL A 91 -0.72 2.54 -10.70
C VAL A 91 -2.09 3.21 -10.59
N VAL A 92 -2.21 4.20 -9.71
CA VAL A 92 -3.40 5.05 -9.60
C VAL A 92 -3.41 6.05 -10.74
N PRO A 93 -4.45 6.08 -11.59
CA PRO A 93 -4.55 7.07 -12.64
C PRO A 93 -4.73 8.48 -12.06
N LEU A 94 -3.85 9.40 -12.44
CA LEU A 94 -4.00 10.83 -12.17
C LEU A 94 -4.38 11.56 -13.47
N PRO A 95 -5.17 12.65 -13.40
CA PRO A 95 -5.51 13.47 -14.56
C PRO A 95 -4.29 14.20 -15.16
#